data_AF-A0AAC9YPT8-F1
#
_entry.id   AF-A0AAC9YPT8-F1
#
_cell.length_a   1.000
_cell.length_b   1.000
_cell.length_c   1.000
_cell.angle_alpha   90.00
_cell.angle_beta   90.00
_cell.angle_gamma   90.00
#
_symmetry.space_group_name_H-M   'P 1'
#
loop_
_entity.id
_entity.type
_entity.pdbx_description
1 polymer ?
#
loop_
_entity_poly.entity_id
_entity_poly.type
_entity_poly.pdbx_seq_one_letter_code
_entity_poly.pdbx_strand_id
1 'polypeptide(L)'
;MFTSKKILAGALVAASLFGGVSSATAADTKDAAVARAQAQATFRAQMDTYVTAHRAIIDARRAAGAKALADFQAALANVTTDAQLQAAKDARKSANAAADATAKAAIAALVKPVKPAKPVKASPTAAPKA
;
A
#
# COMPACT_ATOMS: atom_id res chain seq x y z
N MET A 1 8.77 -17.12 64.76
CA MET A 1 9.65 -17.90 63.86
C MET A 1 8.81 -18.58 62.80
N PHE A 2 8.77 -18.04 61.57
CA PHE A 2 8.17 -18.56 60.31
C PHE A 2 8.20 -17.31 59.38
N THR A 3 8.76 -17.20 58.17
CA THR A 3 8.90 -18.15 57.05
C THR A 3 9.92 -17.60 56.01
N SER A 4 11.21 -17.48 56.34
CA SER A 4 12.21 -16.86 55.42
C SER A 4 12.71 -17.76 54.27
N LYS A 5 12.15 -18.96 54.06
CA LYS A 5 12.62 -19.89 53.01
C LYS A 5 11.93 -19.74 51.65
N LYS A 6 10.77 -19.07 51.55
CA LYS A 6 10.06 -18.92 50.27
C LYS A 6 10.53 -17.72 49.42
N ILE A 7 11.20 -16.75 50.02
CA ILE A 7 11.62 -15.51 49.33
C ILE A 7 12.91 -15.73 48.53
N LEU A 8 13.79 -16.66 48.95
CA LEU A 8 15.07 -16.87 48.29
C LEU A 8 14.95 -17.60 46.94
N ALA A 9 13.92 -18.44 46.76
CA ALA A 9 13.69 -19.16 45.51
C ALA A 9 13.14 -18.26 44.38
N GLY A 10 12.34 -17.24 44.71
CA GLY A 10 11.79 -16.31 43.72
C GLY A 10 12.84 -15.36 43.14
N ALA A 11 13.81 -14.93 43.96
CA ALA A 11 14.89 -14.05 43.53
C ALA A 11 15.91 -14.76 42.63
N LEU A 12 16.16 -16.06 42.87
CA LEU A 12 17.11 -16.83 42.05
C LEU A 12 16.55 -17.15 40.65
N VAL A 13 15.25 -17.41 40.52
CA VAL A 13 14.58 -17.62 39.22
C VAL A 13 14.48 -16.32 38.43
N ALA A 14 14.28 -15.18 39.11
CA ALA A 14 14.34 -13.87 38.45
C ALA A 14 15.76 -13.54 37.97
N ALA A 15 16.79 -13.79 38.78
CA ALA A 15 18.18 -13.52 38.40
C ALA A 15 18.71 -14.46 37.30
N SER A 16 18.23 -15.70 37.23
CA SER A 16 18.63 -16.67 36.19
C SER A 16 17.89 -16.48 34.85
N LEU A 17 16.78 -15.73 34.81
CA LEU A 17 16.14 -15.31 33.56
C LEU A 17 16.84 -14.09 32.93
N PHE A 18 17.65 -13.35 33.69
CA PHE A 18 18.53 -12.30 33.20
C PHE A 18 19.95 -12.81 32.87
N GLY A 19 20.05 -14.08 32.49
CA GLY A 19 21.21 -14.60 31.77
C GLY A 19 21.38 -13.90 30.43
N GLY A 20 22.20 -12.85 30.40
CA GLY A 20 22.98 -12.48 29.23
C GLY A 20 22.21 -12.03 27.98
N VAL A 21 21.35 -11.02 28.10
CA VAL A 21 21.09 -10.13 26.95
C VAL A 21 21.67 -8.78 27.28
N SER A 22 22.85 -8.53 26.70
CA SER A 22 23.47 -7.21 26.59
C SER A 22 22.40 -6.14 26.39
N SER A 23 22.45 -5.06 27.16
CA SER A 23 21.59 -3.88 27.00
C SER A 23 21.60 -3.32 25.57
N ALA A 24 22.62 -3.66 24.77
CA ALA A 24 22.67 -3.42 23.33
C ALA A 24 21.50 -4.07 22.56
N THR A 25 21.18 -5.34 22.78
CA THR A 25 20.12 -6.05 22.01
C THR A 25 18.69 -5.67 22.38
N ALA A 26 18.46 -5.15 23.60
CA ALA A 26 17.14 -4.69 24.05
C ALA A 26 16.79 -3.28 23.54
N ALA A 27 17.78 -2.39 23.45
CA ALA A 27 17.63 -1.09 22.79
C ALA A 27 17.43 -1.28 21.28
N ASP A 28 18.25 -2.14 20.64
CA ASP A 28 18.12 -2.51 19.23
C ASP A 28 16.74 -3.08 18.90
N THR A 29 16.07 -3.78 19.83
CA THR A 29 14.72 -4.30 19.59
C THR A 29 13.61 -3.26 19.73
N LYS A 30 13.75 -2.26 20.61
CA LYS A 30 12.78 -1.14 20.74
C LYS A 30 12.92 -0.15 19.59
N ASP A 31 14.13 0.27 19.25
CA ASP A 31 14.34 1.18 18.11
C ASP A 31 13.95 0.50 16.79
N ALA A 32 14.24 -0.80 16.63
CA ALA A 32 13.73 -1.55 15.49
C ALA A 32 12.20 -1.70 15.48
N ALA A 33 11.53 -1.69 16.65
CA ALA A 33 10.07 -1.72 16.72
C ALA A 33 9.45 -0.38 16.35
N VAL A 34 10.03 0.73 16.82
CA VAL A 34 9.61 2.10 16.47
C VAL A 34 9.84 2.36 14.97
N ALA A 35 11.00 2.01 14.45
CA ALA A 35 11.30 2.11 13.02
C ALA A 35 10.33 1.27 12.17
N ARG A 36 9.93 0.07 12.63
CA ARG A 36 8.89 -0.73 11.97
C ARG A 36 7.51 -0.07 12.01
N ALA A 37 7.12 0.51 13.15
CA ALA A 37 5.84 1.20 13.27
C ALA A 37 5.77 2.42 12.35
N GLN A 38 6.85 3.20 12.27
CA GLN A 38 6.96 4.33 11.35
C GLN A 38 6.94 3.88 9.89
N ALA A 39 7.69 2.86 9.51
CA ALA A 39 7.69 2.33 8.13
C ALA A 39 6.32 1.77 7.71
N GLN A 40 5.55 1.20 8.64
CA GLN A 40 4.18 0.77 8.37
C GLN A 40 3.22 1.95 8.25
N ALA A 41 3.35 2.98 9.09
CA ALA A 41 2.54 4.18 9.02
C ALA A 41 2.75 4.93 7.70
N THR A 42 4.01 5.08 7.26
CA THR A 42 4.33 5.68 5.97
C THR A 42 3.82 4.84 4.80
N PHE A 43 3.96 3.52 4.86
CA PHE A 43 3.38 2.62 3.84
C PHE A 43 1.85 2.76 3.74
N ARG A 44 1.14 2.84 4.87
CA ARG A 44 -0.32 3.05 4.89
C ARG A 44 -0.69 4.39 4.26
N ALA A 45 -0.03 5.48 4.65
CA ALA A 45 -0.28 6.80 4.08
C ALA A 45 -0.02 6.85 2.55
N GLN A 46 1.03 6.16 2.10
CA GLN A 46 1.33 6.02 0.67
C GLN A 46 0.28 5.14 -0.05
N MET A 47 -0.23 4.08 0.59
CA MET A 47 -1.33 3.27 0.07
C MET A 47 -2.62 4.07 -0.08
N ASP A 48 -2.98 4.89 0.90
CA ASP A 48 -4.19 5.72 0.84
C ASP A 48 -4.09 6.75 -0.30
N THR A 49 -2.91 7.36 -0.45
CA THR A 49 -2.61 8.25 -1.58
C THR A 49 -2.73 7.51 -2.92
N TYR A 50 -2.14 6.32 -3.02
CA TYR A 50 -2.20 5.47 -4.22
C TYR A 50 -3.64 5.13 -4.59
N VAL A 51 -4.45 4.67 -3.63
CA VAL A 51 -5.86 4.28 -3.86
C VAL A 51 -6.69 5.49 -4.26
N THR A 52 -6.47 6.64 -3.64
CA THR A 52 -7.17 7.90 -3.97
C THR A 52 -6.86 8.32 -5.41
N ALA A 53 -5.59 8.31 -5.81
CA ALA A 53 -5.18 8.61 -7.17
C ALA A 53 -5.76 7.59 -8.18
N HIS A 54 -5.77 6.30 -7.83
CA HIS A 54 -6.37 5.27 -8.67
C HIS A 54 -7.87 5.51 -8.89
N ARG A 55 -8.61 5.83 -7.82
CA ARG A 55 -10.05 6.15 -7.91
C ARG A 55 -10.29 7.37 -8.78
N ALA A 56 -9.52 8.44 -8.60
CA ALA A 56 -9.63 9.65 -9.40
C ALA A 56 -9.48 9.38 -10.91
N ILE A 57 -8.57 8.48 -11.31
CA ILE A 57 -8.40 8.08 -12.72
C ILE A 57 -9.64 7.34 -13.23
N ILE A 58 -10.19 6.41 -12.44
CA ILE A 58 -11.39 5.67 -12.83
C ILE A 58 -12.61 6.61 -12.92
N ASP A 59 -12.73 7.55 -12.01
CA ASP A 59 -13.80 8.54 -12.02
C ASP A 59 -13.67 9.48 -13.23
N ALA A 60 -12.46 9.94 -13.57
CA ALA A 60 -12.21 10.72 -14.78
C ALA A 60 -12.57 9.94 -16.05
N ARG A 61 -12.22 8.65 -16.13
CA ARG A 61 -12.63 7.76 -17.24
C ARG A 61 -14.15 7.64 -17.34
N ARG A 62 -14.84 7.44 -16.20
CA ARG A 62 -16.30 7.36 -16.16
C ARG A 62 -16.94 8.69 -16.62
N ALA A 63 -16.43 9.81 -16.15
CA ALA A 63 -16.90 11.14 -16.56
C ALA A 63 -16.70 11.38 -18.07
N ALA A 64 -15.55 11.00 -18.61
CA ALA A 64 -15.31 11.06 -20.05
C ALA A 64 -16.29 10.18 -20.86
N GLY A 65 -16.58 8.97 -20.37
CA GLY A 65 -17.59 8.10 -20.97
C GLY A 65 -19.01 8.69 -20.90
N ALA A 66 -19.38 9.30 -19.77
CA ALA A 66 -20.66 10.00 -19.64
C ALA A 66 -20.76 11.19 -20.59
N LYS A 67 -19.68 11.97 -20.76
CA LYS A 67 -19.62 13.05 -21.75
C LYS A 67 -19.78 12.52 -23.17
N ALA A 68 -19.07 11.44 -23.53
CA ALA A 68 -19.20 10.83 -24.85
C ALA A 68 -20.62 10.33 -25.16
N LEU A 69 -21.35 9.86 -24.13
CA LEU A 69 -22.77 9.50 -24.27
C LEU A 69 -23.65 10.74 -24.45
N ALA A 70 -23.43 11.81 -23.69
CA ALA A 70 -24.16 13.06 -23.84
C ALA A 70 -23.92 13.70 -25.21
N ASP A 71 -22.67 13.72 -25.68
CA ASP A 71 -22.30 14.22 -27.01
C ASP A 71 -22.97 13.37 -28.11
N PHE A 72 -23.02 12.04 -27.94
CA PHE A 72 -23.73 11.17 -28.87
C PHE A 72 -25.24 11.44 -28.89
N GLN A 73 -25.88 11.62 -27.73
CA GLN A 73 -27.31 11.98 -27.65
C GLN A 73 -27.59 13.34 -28.31
N ALA A 74 -26.71 14.33 -28.12
CA ALA A 74 -26.81 15.63 -28.80
C ALA A 74 -26.62 15.49 -30.31
N ALA A 75 -25.72 14.63 -30.76
CA ALA A 75 -25.53 14.35 -32.19
C ALA A 75 -26.79 13.71 -32.80
N LEU A 76 -27.42 12.76 -32.11
CA LEU A 76 -28.65 12.09 -32.60
C LEU A 76 -29.80 13.05 -32.89
N ALA A 77 -29.90 14.17 -32.18
CA ALA A 77 -30.93 15.18 -32.45
C ALA A 77 -30.79 15.84 -33.85
N ASN A 78 -29.60 15.78 -34.44
CA ASN A 78 -29.28 16.42 -35.72
C ASN A 78 -29.00 15.42 -36.85
N VAL A 79 -29.06 14.12 -36.57
CA VAL A 79 -28.81 13.06 -37.56
C VAL A 79 -30.04 12.92 -38.47
N THR A 80 -29.83 13.09 -39.77
CA THR A 80 -30.86 12.92 -40.81
C THR A 80 -30.54 11.82 -41.81
N THR A 81 -29.34 11.23 -41.72
CA THR A 81 -28.85 10.20 -42.64
C THR A 81 -28.12 9.08 -41.91
N ASP A 82 -28.08 7.89 -42.51
CA ASP A 82 -27.35 6.74 -41.96
C ASP A 82 -25.84 7.00 -41.87
N ALA A 83 -25.28 7.77 -42.81
CA ALA A 83 -23.88 8.16 -42.80
C ALA A 83 -23.53 9.00 -41.56
N GLN A 84 -24.40 9.95 -41.18
CA GLN A 84 -24.23 10.75 -39.97
C GLN A 84 -24.40 9.90 -38.70
N LEU A 85 -25.34 8.93 -38.70
CA LEU A 85 -25.50 8.00 -37.59
C LEU A 85 -24.24 7.16 -37.38
N GLN A 86 -23.65 6.66 -38.47
CA GLN A 86 -22.41 5.87 -38.42
C GLN A 86 -21.24 6.72 -37.91
N ALA A 87 -21.08 7.94 -38.42
CA ALA A 87 -20.07 8.88 -37.95
C ALA A 87 -20.22 9.20 -36.45
N ALA A 88 -21.44 9.39 -35.95
CA ALA A 88 -21.69 9.61 -34.53
C ALA A 88 -21.31 8.39 -33.65
N LYS A 89 -21.60 7.17 -34.12
CA LYS A 89 -21.19 5.93 -33.44
C LYS A 89 -19.67 5.77 -33.40
N ASP A 90 -19.01 6.04 -34.51
CA ASP A 90 -17.55 5.96 -34.62
C ASP A 90 -16.86 7.02 -33.75
N ALA A 91 -17.41 8.25 -33.70
CA ALA A 91 -16.95 9.29 -32.79
C ALA A 91 -17.07 8.86 -31.32
N ARG A 92 -18.22 8.26 -30.92
CA ARG A 92 -18.40 7.73 -29.56
C ARG A 92 -17.40 6.63 -29.24
N LYS A 93 -17.19 5.71 -30.17
CA LYS A 93 -16.22 4.61 -30.01
C LYS A 93 -14.79 5.15 -29.84
N SER A 94 -14.41 6.10 -30.68
CA SER A 94 -13.10 6.78 -30.61
C SER A 94 -12.90 7.51 -29.28
N ALA A 95 -13.90 8.26 -28.82
CA ALA A 95 -13.85 8.97 -27.54
C ALA A 95 -13.67 8.01 -26.35
N ASN A 96 -14.40 6.89 -26.34
CA ASN A 96 -14.25 5.86 -25.29
C ASN A 96 -12.87 5.19 -25.35
N ALA A 97 -12.37 4.86 -26.55
CA ALA A 97 -11.05 4.28 -26.72
C ALA A 97 -9.93 5.23 -26.23
N ALA A 98 -10.06 6.53 -26.51
CA ALA A 98 -9.14 7.54 -26.01
C ALA A 98 -9.18 7.63 -24.47
N ALA A 99 -10.38 7.67 -23.87
CA ALA A 99 -10.53 7.69 -22.42
C ALA A 99 -9.92 6.44 -21.76
N ASP A 100 -10.12 5.26 -22.36
CA ASP A 100 -9.53 4.00 -21.90
C ASP A 100 -8.00 4.00 -21.99
N ALA A 101 -7.45 4.48 -23.11
CA ALA A 101 -6.01 4.60 -23.31
C ALA A 101 -5.37 5.57 -22.30
N THR A 102 -5.99 6.72 -22.06
CA THR A 102 -5.53 7.68 -21.04
C THR A 102 -5.58 7.08 -19.65
N ALA A 103 -6.66 6.41 -19.27
CA ALA A 103 -6.78 5.76 -17.98
C ALA A 103 -5.69 4.67 -17.80
N LYS A 104 -5.46 3.85 -18.84
CA LYS A 104 -4.42 2.82 -18.82
C LYS A 104 -3.02 3.41 -18.67
N ALA A 105 -2.71 4.50 -19.38
CA ALA A 105 -1.42 5.19 -19.27
C ALA A 105 -1.23 5.80 -17.87
N ALA A 106 -2.26 6.44 -17.31
CA ALA A 106 -2.21 7.02 -15.97
C ALA A 106 -2.06 5.95 -14.87
N ILE A 107 -2.75 4.80 -15.00
CA ILE A 107 -2.60 3.65 -14.11
C ILE A 107 -1.18 3.06 -14.20
N ALA A 108 -0.62 2.97 -15.41
CA ALA A 108 0.76 2.48 -15.59
C ALA A 108 1.81 3.42 -14.99
N ALA A 109 1.55 4.73 -14.98
CA ALA A 109 2.40 5.72 -14.32
C ALA A 109 2.27 5.71 -12.79
N LEU A 110 1.25 5.05 -12.24
CA LEU A 110 0.99 5.00 -10.79
C LEU A 110 1.90 3.97 -10.11
N VAL A 111 2.88 4.47 -9.37
CA VAL A 111 3.82 3.64 -8.61
C VAL A 111 3.10 3.07 -7.39
N LYS A 112 3.07 1.73 -7.30
CA LYS A 112 2.54 1.04 -6.13
C LYS A 112 3.56 1.10 -4.99
N PRO A 113 3.21 1.63 -3.81
CA PRO A 113 4.10 1.63 -2.65
C PRO A 113 4.59 0.21 -2.32
N VAL A 114 5.89 0.10 -2.02
CA VAL A 114 6.55 -1.17 -1.70
C VAL A 114 6.41 -1.43 -0.21
N LYS A 115 5.96 -2.63 0.14
CA LYS A 115 5.85 -3.03 1.54
C LYS A 115 7.26 -3.07 2.17
N PRO A 116 7.44 -2.54 3.40
CA PRO A 116 8.72 -2.64 4.08
C PRO A 116 9.19 -4.09 4.19
N ALA A 117 10.46 -4.36 3.85
CA ALA A 117 11.04 -5.68 3.99
C ALA A 117 11.01 -6.13 5.46
N LYS A 118 10.75 -7.42 5.70
CA LYS A 118 10.95 -7.99 7.04
C LYS A 118 12.45 -7.94 7.36
N PRO A 119 12.85 -7.59 8.60
CA PRO A 119 14.22 -7.76 9.03
C PRO A 119 14.61 -9.23 8.86
N VAL A 120 15.72 -9.49 8.16
CA VAL A 120 16.36 -10.79 8.18
C VAL A 120 16.82 -11.00 9.62
N LYS A 121 16.39 -12.10 10.23
CA LYS A 121 16.87 -12.50 11.56
C LYS A 121 18.40 -12.50 11.49
N ALA A 122 19.07 -11.70 12.32
CA ALA A 122 20.53 -11.78 12.42
C ALA A 122 20.87 -13.24 12.76
N SER A 123 21.53 -13.93 11.82
CA SER A 123 22.05 -15.26 12.10
C SER A 123 23.03 -15.10 13.25
N PRO A 124 22.96 -15.91 14.33
CA PRO A 124 23.99 -15.87 15.35
C PRO A 124 25.30 -16.21 14.65
N THR A 125 26.18 -15.22 14.53
CA THR A 125 27.57 -15.40 14.12
C THR A 125 28.14 -16.55 14.93
N ALA A 126 28.60 -17.59 14.25
CA ALA A 126 29.25 -18.73 14.89
C ALA A 126 30.39 -18.20 15.80
N ALA A 127 30.37 -18.61 17.07
CA ALA A 127 31.40 -18.26 18.03
C ALA A 127 32.80 -18.60 17.48
N PRO A 128 33.84 -17.78 17.75
CA PRO A 128 35.19 -18.13 17.35
C PRO A 128 35.59 -19.41 18.09
N LYS A 129 36.02 -20.42 17.34
CA LYS A 129 36.66 -21.61 17.92
C LYS A 129 37.96 -21.16 18.59
N ALA A 130 38.07 -21.48 19.88
CA ALA A 130 39.32 -21.48 20.63
C ALA A 130 40.24 -22.61 20.15
#